data_AF-A0A6G2HGC5-F1
#
_entry.id   AF-A0A6G2HGC5-F1
#
_cell.length_a   1.000
_cell.length_b   1.000
_cell.length_c   1.000
_cell.angle_alpha   90.00
_cell.angle_beta   90.00
_cell.angle_gamma   90.00
#
_symmetry.space_group_name_H-M   'P 1'
#
loop_
_entity.id
_entity.type
_entity.pdbx_description
1 polymer ?
#
loop_
_entity_poly.entity_id
_entity_poly.type
_entity_poly.pdbx_seq_one_letter_code
_entity_poly.pdbx_strand_id
1 'polypeptide(L)'
;MGHGWTMHGVHPAWNLLGALLVATVVGGVYLLIRDQLHRDMESEGPSESLETSRDESNIPNDELETEPEPTDSSEGQEATVRDVLTYLPEDERRILRPIIESPGITQIELRDRSDFSKSKVSQTVSDLEKRGLLYRESQGRTYRVYPDDDLRSRSDT
;
A
#
# COMPACT_ATOMS: atom_id res chain seq x y z
N MET A 1 35.13 8.62 40.57
CA MET A 1 35.10 9.39 39.31
C MET A 1 34.14 8.64 38.38
N GLY A 2 32.88 9.08 38.19
CA GLY A 2 32.47 10.14 37.25
C GLY A 2 32.65 9.62 35.81
N HIS A 3 31.66 9.47 34.93
CA HIS A 3 30.45 10.27 34.72
C HIS A 3 29.33 9.44 34.07
N GLY A 4 28.09 9.69 34.51
CA GLY A 4 26.87 9.15 33.93
C GLY A 4 26.57 9.78 32.56
N TRP A 5 26.01 8.98 31.68
CA TRP A 5 25.70 9.32 30.30
C TRP A 5 24.40 10.12 30.26
N THR A 6 24.42 11.31 29.67
CA THR A 6 23.20 12.06 29.31
C THR A 6 23.17 12.19 27.79
N MET A 7 22.50 11.24 27.13
CA MET A 7 22.16 11.38 25.73
C MET A 7 21.07 12.45 25.60
N HIS A 8 21.38 13.57 24.94
CA HIS A 8 20.38 14.52 24.49
C HIS A 8 19.59 13.89 23.33
N GLY A 9 18.58 13.10 23.66
CA GLY A 9 17.50 12.75 22.74
C GLY A 9 16.59 13.96 22.51
N VAL A 10 16.03 14.07 21.31
CA VAL A 10 14.97 15.02 20.94
C VAL A 10 14.04 15.32 22.13
N HIS A 11 13.94 16.59 22.50
CA HIS A 11 13.15 17.03 23.66
C HIS A 11 11.72 16.47 23.57
N PRO A 12 11.14 15.90 24.64
CA PRO A 12 9.81 15.28 24.60
C PRO A 12 8.70 16.25 24.15
N ALA A 13 8.88 17.54 24.37
CA ALA A 13 7.99 18.60 23.87
C ALA A 13 7.94 18.67 22.33
N TRP A 14 9.05 18.37 21.64
CA TRP A 14 9.12 18.36 20.18
C TRP A 14 8.30 17.20 19.60
N ASN A 15 8.29 16.05 20.29
CA ASN A 15 7.49 14.90 19.88
C ASN A 15 5.99 15.19 20.02
N LEU A 16 5.58 15.91 21.06
CA LEU A 16 4.19 16.35 21.21
C LEU A 16 3.77 17.32 20.10
N LEU A 17 4.64 18.24 19.72
CA LEU A 17 4.39 19.18 18.64
C LEU A 17 4.32 18.49 17.27
N GLY A 18 5.21 17.51 17.04
CA GLY A 18 5.18 16.66 15.85
C GLY A 18 3.90 15.81 15.76
N ALA A 19 3.50 15.18 16.87
CA ALA A 19 2.27 14.38 16.93
C ALA A 19 1.02 15.23 16.66
N LEU A 20 0.96 16.45 17.20
CA LEU A 20 -0.15 17.38 16.96
C LEU A 20 -0.24 17.79 15.48
N LEU A 21 0.91 18.05 14.84
CA LEU A 21 0.95 18.38 13.41
C LEU A 21 0.47 17.21 12.56
N VAL A 22 0.96 15.99 12.83
CA VAL A 22 0.53 14.78 12.12
C VAL A 22 -0.96 14.54 12.31
N ALA A 23 -1.48 14.63 13.54
CA ALA A 23 -2.90 14.47 13.82
C ALA A 23 -3.78 15.50 13.07
N THR A 24 -3.29 16.74 12.94
CA THR A 24 -3.99 17.79 12.19
C THR A 24 -4.04 17.48 10.71
N VAL A 25 -2.94 17.03 10.12
CA VAL A 25 -2.88 16.65 8.69
C VAL A 25 -3.79 15.45 8.42
N VAL A 26 -3.69 14.40 9.24
CA VAL A 26 -4.52 13.19 9.11
C VAL A 26 -6.00 13.52 9.30
N GLY A 27 -6.34 14.32 10.33
CA GLY A 27 -7.71 14.78 10.56
C GLY A 27 -8.26 15.63 9.41
N GLY A 28 -7.45 16.54 8.85
CA GLY A 28 -7.84 17.34 7.70
C GLY A 28 -8.11 16.49 6.45
N VAL A 29 -7.22 15.54 6.14
CA VAL A 29 -7.42 14.60 5.03
C VAL A 29 -8.67 13.74 5.26
N TYR A 30 -8.87 13.24 6.48
CA TYR A 30 -10.06 12.47 6.84
C TYR A 30 -11.36 13.27 6.64
N LEU A 31 -11.38 14.56 7.01
CA LEU A 31 -12.55 15.42 6.80
C LEU A 31 -12.85 15.66 5.31
N LEU A 32 -11.82 15.77 4.46
CA LEU A 32 -12.02 15.91 3.01
C LEU A 32 -12.60 14.63 2.37
N ILE A 33 -12.15 13.45 2.81
CA ILE A 33 -12.71 12.17 2.35
C ILE A 33 -14.14 11.98 2.89
N ARG A 34 -14.38 12.37 4.15
CA ARG A 34 -15.70 12.29 4.78
C ARG A 34 -16.74 13.12 4.04
N ASP A 35 -16.39 14.34 3.61
CA ASP A 35 -17.31 15.21 2.87
C ASP A 35 -17.72 14.60 1.52
N GLN A 36 -16.78 13.94 0.82
CA GLN A 36 -17.06 13.24 -0.43
C GLN A 36 -18.06 12.09 -0.22
N LEU A 37 -17.90 11.30 0.85
CA LEU A 37 -18.83 10.22 1.19
C LEU A 37 -20.20 10.72 1.66
N HIS A 38 -20.27 11.88 2.33
CA HIS A 38 -21.55 12.46 2.75
C HIS A 38 -22.36 13.03 1.59
N ARG A 39 -21.72 13.54 0.52
CA ARG A 39 -22.43 14.01 -0.68
C ARG A 39 -23.12 12.89 -1.45
N ASP A 40 -22.58 11.67 -1.41
CA ASP A 40 -23.21 10.50 -2.02
C ASP A 40 -24.41 9.99 -1.20
N MET A 41 -24.48 10.31 0.09
CA MET A 41 -25.53 9.86 1.01
C MET A 41 -26.64 10.91 1.26
N GLU A 42 -26.42 12.18 0.93
CA GLU A 42 -27.42 13.25 1.15
C GLU A 42 -28.47 13.34 0.02
N SER A 43 -28.47 12.41 -0.94
CA SER A 43 -29.54 12.33 -1.96
C SER A 43 -30.77 11.55 -1.50
N GLU A 44 -30.84 11.07 -0.25
CA GLU A 44 -32.02 10.43 0.30
C GLU A 44 -32.40 11.00 1.67
N GLY A 45 -33.26 12.01 1.63
CA GLY A 45 -34.20 12.29 2.71
C GLY A 45 -35.36 13.12 2.16
N PRO A 46 -36.56 13.14 2.78
CA PRO A 46 -37.07 12.34 3.90
C PRO A 46 -38.43 11.67 3.58
N SER A 47 -38.75 10.53 4.19
CA SER A 47 -40.15 10.04 4.23
C SER A 47 -40.43 9.34 5.55
N GLU A 48 -41.15 10.07 6.41
CA GLU A 48 -41.96 9.51 7.48
C GLU A 48 -42.98 8.53 6.90
N SER A 49 -43.09 7.33 7.46
CA SER A 49 -44.35 6.78 8.01
C SER A 49 -44.14 5.36 8.55
N LEU A 50 -44.75 5.15 9.71
CA LEU A 50 -44.84 3.92 10.49
C LEU A 50 -45.79 2.90 9.83
N GLU A 51 -45.80 1.69 10.43
CA GLU A 51 -46.69 0.52 10.23
C GLU A 51 -46.19 -0.50 9.18
N THR A 52 -46.33 -1.82 9.31
CA THR A 52 -46.76 -2.74 10.38
C THR A 52 -46.56 -4.18 9.84
N SER A 53 -46.09 -5.07 10.72
CA SER A 53 -46.28 -6.53 10.79
C SER A 53 -46.76 -7.36 9.57
N ARG A 54 -45.92 -8.33 9.14
CA ARG A 54 -46.25 -9.72 8.73
C ARG A 54 -44.94 -10.41 8.33
N ASP A 55 -44.35 -11.31 9.11
CA ASP A 55 -44.72 -12.72 9.36
C ASP A 55 -44.93 -13.53 8.05
N GLU A 56 -43.95 -14.35 7.65
CA GLU A 56 -43.97 -15.81 7.90
C GLU A 56 -42.95 -16.54 6.99
N SER A 57 -42.29 -17.57 7.53
CA SER A 57 -41.74 -18.78 6.85
C SER A 57 -40.53 -18.60 5.91
N ASN A 58 -39.49 -19.44 5.83
CA ASN A 58 -39.11 -20.77 6.32
C ASN A 58 -37.75 -21.04 5.59
N ILE A 59 -36.62 -21.42 6.18
CA ILE A 59 -36.23 -22.72 6.77
C ILE A 59 -34.90 -22.49 7.55
N PRO A 60 -34.70 -23.07 8.75
CA PRO A 60 -33.40 -23.17 9.41
C PRO A 60 -32.66 -24.50 9.12
N ASN A 61 -31.36 -24.37 8.87
CA ASN A 61 -30.23 -25.10 9.48
C ASN A 61 -30.13 -26.63 9.40
N ASP A 62 -29.16 -27.14 8.63
CA ASP A 62 -28.29 -28.29 8.94
C ASP A 62 -27.19 -28.32 7.85
N GLU A 63 -25.90 -28.53 8.06
CA GLU A 63 -25.18 -29.24 9.11
C GLU A 63 -23.70 -28.77 9.05
N LEU A 64 -23.01 -28.78 10.19
CA LEU A 64 -21.62 -28.37 10.38
C LEU A 64 -20.60 -29.35 9.77
N GLU A 65 -19.41 -28.80 9.55
CA GLU A 65 -18.09 -29.45 9.62
C GLU A 65 -17.74 -30.47 8.53
N THR A 66 -16.81 -30.07 7.65
CA THR A 66 -15.45 -30.65 7.63
C THR A 66 -14.56 -29.82 6.71
N GLU A 67 -13.71 -28.99 7.32
CA GLU A 67 -12.35 -28.69 6.82
C GLU A 67 -11.42 -29.33 7.88
N PRO A 68 -10.17 -29.77 7.61
CA PRO A 68 -9.30 -29.53 6.45
C PRO A 68 -8.66 -30.82 5.86
N GLU A 69 -8.04 -30.70 4.69
CA GLU A 69 -6.58 -30.88 4.51
C GLU A 69 -6.21 -30.79 3.00
N PRO A 70 -4.97 -30.37 2.69
CA PRO A 70 -4.66 -29.51 1.56
C PRO A 70 -3.84 -30.24 0.49
N THR A 71 -4.29 -30.18 -0.76
CA THR A 71 -3.48 -30.49 -1.95
C THR A 71 -4.26 -29.86 -3.11
N ASP A 72 -3.85 -28.75 -3.72
CA ASP A 72 -2.58 -28.53 -4.37
C ASP A 72 -2.39 -27.01 -4.51
N SER A 73 -1.41 -26.47 -3.78
CA SER A 73 -1.01 -25.06 -3.88
C SER A 73 -0.02 -24.93 -5.04
N SER A 74 -0.48 -24.73 -6.27
CA SER A 74 0.43 -24.37 -7.37
C SER A 74 -0.15 -23.56 -8.53
N GLU A 75 -1.44 -23.18 -8.53
CA GLU A 75 -2.00 -22.41 -9.65
C GLU A 75 -2.24 -20.92 -9.37
N GLY A 76 -2.11 -20.47 -8.12
CA GLY A 76 -2.42 -19.08 -7.72
C GLY A 76 -1.26 -18.08 -7.70
N GLN A 77 -0.02 -18.53 -7.93
CA GLN A 77 1.17 -17.74 -7.61
C GLN A 77 1.63 -16.83 -8.76
N GLU A 78 1.59 -17.28 -10.02
CA GLU A 78 1.95 -16.44 -11.18
C GLU A 78 0.87 -15.40 -11.54
N ALA A 79 -0.40 -15.65 -11.22
CA ALA A 79 -1.51 -14.81 -11.64
C ALA A 79 -1.34 -13.37 -11.13
N THR A 80 -0.94 -13.22 -9.88
CA THR A 80 -1.00 -11.93 -9.17
C THR A 80 0.12 -10.94 -9.49
N VAL A 81 1.36 -11.39 -9.72
CA VAL A 81 2.44 -10.49 -10.21
C VAL A 81 2.16 -10.04 -11.64
N ARG A 82 1.69 -10.97 -12.48
CA ARG A 82 1.29 -10.66 -13.85
C ARG A 82 0.09 -9.71 -13.88
N ASP A 83 -0.85 -9.84 -12.96
CA ASP A 83 -1.99 -8.94 -12.82
C ASP A 83 -1.53 -7.52 -12.49
N VAL A 84 -0.68 -7.33 -11.47
CA VAL A 84 -0.13 -5.99 -11.14
C VAL A 84 0.57 -5.38 -12.35
N LEU A 85 1.47 -6.13 -13.01
CA LEU A 85 2.15 -5.65 -14.21
C LEU A 85 1.21 -5.38 -15.39
N THR A 86 0.02 -5.98 -15.44
CA THR A 86 -0.98 -5.76 -16.49
C THR A 86 -1.77 -4.48 -16.27
N TYR A 87 -1.99 -4.08 -15.02
CA TYR A 87 -2.64 -2.81 -14.66
C TYR A 87 -1.69 -1.61 -14.62
N LEU A 88 -0.37 -1.84 -14.70
CA LEU A 88 0.61 -0.77 -14.79
C LEU A 88 0.71 -0.23 -16.23
N PRO A 89 0.80 1.10 -16.41
CA PRO A 89 1.28 1.72 -17.64
C PRO A 89 2.59 1.10 -18.15
N GLU A 90 2.79 1.08 -19.47
CA GLU A 90 3.93 0.41 -20.12
C GLU A 90 5.29 0.89 -19.58
N ASP A 91 5.42 2.19 -19.36
CA ASP A 91 6.64 2.82 -18.89
C ASP A 91 6.98 2.44 -17.44
N GLU A 92 5.95 2.37 -16.59
CA GLU A 92 6.10 1.90 -15.21
C GLU A 92 6.42 0.41 -15.15
N ARG A 93 5.72 -0.40 -15.95
CA ARG A 93 5.98 -1.85 -16.07
C ARG A 93 7.40 -2.14 -16.50
N ARG A 94 7.90 -1.40 -17.49
CA ARG A 94 9.27 -1.52 -18.01
C ARG A 94 10.33 -1.12 -16.98
N ILE A 95 10.00 -0.24 -16.04
CA ILE A 95 10.88 0.13 -14.91
C ILE A 95 10.77 -0.87 -13.77
N LEU A 96 9.57 -1.38 -13.46
CA LEU A 96 9.37 -2.28 -12.33
C LEU A 96 9.93 -3.69 -12.59
N ARG A 97 9.84 -4.19 -13.82
CA ARG A 97 10.35 -5.52 -14.20
C ARG A 97 11.81 -5.77 -13.79
N PRO A 98 12.79 -4.92 -14.16
CA PRO A 98 14.18 -5.13 -13.77
C PRO A 98 14.44 -4.98 -12.26
N ILE A 99 13.54 -4.34 -11.51
CA ILE A 99 13.63 -4.22 -10.04
C ILE A 99 13.19 -5.52 -9.36
N ILE A 100 12.14 -6.17 -9.90
CA ILE A 100 11.70 -7.50 -9.44
C ILE A 100 12.78 -8.55 -9.76
N GLU A 101 13.34 -8.53 -10.97
CA GLU A 101 14.41 -9.45 -11.40
C GLU A 101 15.73 -9.24 -10.65
N SER A 102 16.00 -8.03 -10.15
CA SER A 102 17.24 -7.69 -9.46
C SER A 102 16.97 -6.72 -8.29
N PRO A 103 16.52 -7.22 -7.13
CA PRO A 103 16.28 -6.39 -5.96
C PRO A 103 17.53 -5.66 -5.50
N GLY A 104 17.38 -4.39 -5.10
CA GLY A 104 18.49 -3.56 -4.64
C GLY A 104 19.33 -2.98 -5.79
N ILE A 105 18.83 -3.05 -7.03
CA ILE A 105 19.42 -2.35 -8.18
C ILE A 105 19.52 -0.84 -7.90
N THR A 106 20.64 -0.24 -8.27
CA THR A 106 20.79 1.20 -8.11
C THR A 106 19.99 1.96 -9.17
N GLN A 107 19.55 3.18 -8.85
CA GLN A 107 18.81 4.00 -9.81
C GLN A 107 19.62 4.35 -11.09
N ILE A 108 20.95 4.32 -11.00
CA ILE A 108 21.85 4.49 -12.14
C ILE A 108 21.76 3.27 -13.07
N GLU A 109 21.91 2.07 -12.51
CA GLU A 109 21.80 0.81 -13.27
C GLU A 109 20.40 0.62 -13.84
N LEU A 110 19.37 1.01 -13.08
CA LEU A 110 17.98 0.94 -13.52
C LEU A 110 17.75 1.76 -14.79
N ARG A 111 18.30 2.98 -14.84
CA ARG A 111 18.25 3.82 -16.04
C ARG A 111 18.92 3.15 -17.24
N ASP A 112 20.08 2.54 -17.00
CA ASP A 112 20.87 1.91 -18.06
C ASP A 112 20.17 0.67 -18.64
N ARG A 113 19.29 0.02 -17.86
CA ARG A 113 18.47 -1.13 -18.30
C ARG A 113 17.11 -0.73 -18.87
N SER A 114 16.57 0.41 -18.48
CA SER A 114 15.20 0.79 -18.80
C SER A 114 15.08 1.68 -20.04
N ASP A 115 16.15 2.06 -20.75
CA ASP A 115 16.14 2.96 -21.92
C ASP A 115 15.36 4.28 -21.72
N PHE A 116 15.31 4.78 -20.48
CA PHE A 116 14.58 6.00 -20.13
C PHE A 116 15.56 7.09 -19.66
N SER A 117 15.15 8.35 -19.82
CA SER A 117 15.95 9.47 -19.30
C SER A 117 16.03 9.42 -17.77
N LYS A 118 17.11 9.97 -17.19
CA LYS A 118 17.29 10.06 -15.74
C LYS A 118 16.07 10.68 -15.03
N SER A 119 15.52 11.75 -15.60
CA SER A 119 14.34 12.43 -15.04
C SER A 119 13.10 11.56 -15.09
N LYS A 120 12.88 10.82 -16.19
CA LYS A 120 11.75 9.89 -16.33
C LYS A 120 11.85 8.74 -15.34
N VAL A 121 13.02 8.12 -15.22
CA VAL A 121 13.28 7.06 -14.21
C VAL A 121 13.03 7.58 -12.80
N SER A 122 13.51 8.78 -12.48
CA SER A 122 13.31 9.36 -11.15
C SER A 122 11.84 9.62 -10.83
N GLN A 123 11.07 10.14 -11.80
CA GLN A 123 9.63 10.39 -11.63
C GLN A 123 8.88 9.07 -11.46
N THR A 124 9.08 8.14 -12.39
CA THR A 124 8.39 6.84 -12.35
C THR A 124 8.72 6.05 -11.09
N VAL A 125 9.98 6.01 -10.64
CA VAL A 125 10.34 5.38 -9.36
C VAL A 125 9.62 6.05 -8.19
N SER A 126 9.50 7.38 -8.20
CA SER A 126 8.78 8.09 -7.14
C SER A 126 7.28 7.80 -7.18
N ASP A 127 6.69 7.61 -8.35
CA ASP A 127 5.26 7.31 -8.49
C ASP A 127 4.94 5.86 -8.09
N LEU A 128 5.82 4.92 -8.43
CA LEU A 128 5.75 3.54 -7.95
C LEU A 128 5.93 3.44 -6.42
N GLU A 129 6.83 4.25 -5.84
CA GLU A 129 7.03 4.32 -4.38
C GLU A 129 5.78 4.86 -3.67
N LYS A 130 5.19 5.96 -4.17
CA LYS A 130 3.94 6.51 -3.60
C LYS A 130 2.80 5.50 -3.62
N ARG A 131 2.81 4.57 -4.57
CA ARG A 131 1.83 3.50 -4.72
C ARG A 131 2.15 2.25 -3.91
N GLY A 132 3.26 2.25 -3.17
CA GLY A 132 3.67 1.11 -2.34
C GLY A 132 4.15 -0.10 -3.15
N LEU A 133 4.58 0.10 -4.40
CA LEU A 133 5.08 -1.01 -5.24
C LEU A 133 6.59 -1.23 -5.09
N LEU A 134 7.29 -0.26 -4.52
CA LEU A 134 8.72 -0.31 -4.27
C LEU A 134 9.09 0.62 -3.12
N TYR A 135 10.28 0.43 -2.58
CA TYR A 135 10.89 1.35 -1.63
C TYR A 135 12.33 1.66 -2.02
N ARG A 136 12.83 2.80 -1.51
CA ARG A 136 14.20 3.25 -1.74
C ARG A 136 15.02 3.25 -0.47
N GLU A 137 16.27 2.82 -0.60
CA GLU A 137 17.27 2.91 0.45
C GLU A 137 18.42 3.81 0.00
N SER A 138 18.83 4.74 0.86
CA SER A 138 19.96 5.61 0.56
C SER A 138 21.27 4.84 0.57
N GLN A 139 22.03 4.92 -0.52
CA GLN A 139 23.39 4.39 -0.62
C GLN A 139 24.36 5.47 -1.09
N GLY A 140 24.92 6.20 -0.14
CA GLY A 140 25.86 7.29 -0.41
C GLY A 140 25.22 8.38 -1.27
N ARG A 141 25.59 8.45 -2.56
CA ARG A 141 25.11 9.47 -3.53
C ARG A 141 24.01 8.94 -4.47
N THR A 142 23.61 7.68 -4.32
CA THR A 142 22.58 7.04 -5.14
C THR A 142 21.55 6.36 -4.24
N TYR A 143 20.47 5.90 -4.83
CA TYR A 143 19.47 5.09 -4.14
C TYR A 143 19.51 3.66 -4.68
N ARG A 144 19.40 2.70 -3.78
CA ARG A 144 19.00 1.33 -4.12
C ARG A 144 17.50 1.25 -4.11
N VAL A 145 16.95 0.53 -5.07
CA VAL A 145 15.52 0.36 -5.24
C VAL A 145 15.19 -1.11 -5.03
N TYR A 146 14.18 -1.37 -4.21
CA TYR A 146 13.72 -2.71 -3.91
C TYR A 146 12.23 -2.81 -4.21
N PRO A 147 11.76 -3.94 -4.76
CA PRO A 147 10.34 -4.20 -4.88
C PRO A 147 9.73 -4.37 -3.47
N ASP A 148 8.45 -4.02 -3.34
CA ASP A 148 7.73 -4.23 -2.09
C ASP A 148 7.65 -5.73 -1.72
N ASP A 149 7.49 -6.05 -0.44
CA ASP A 149 7.49 -7.43 0.05
C ASP A 149 6.33 -8.27 -0.53
N ASP A 150 5.21 -7.62 -0.86
CA ASP A 150 4.08 -8.24 -1.56
C ASP A 150 4.45 -8.69 -2.99
N LEU A 151 5.46 -8.06 -3.61
CA LEU A 151 6.01 -8.45 -4.90
C LEU A 151 7.16 -9.45 -4.76
N ARG A 152 7.92 -9.42 -3.65
CA ARG A 152 9.06 -10.33 -3.39
C ARG A 152 8.62 -11.73 -3.01
N SER A 153 7.63 -11.85 -2.13
CA SER A 153 7.02 -13.13 -1.73
C SER A 153 6.43 -13.92 -2.90
N ARG A 154 6.34 -13.27 -4.06
CA ARG A 154 5.57 -13.65 -5.24
C ARG A 154 6.45 -13.89 -6.48
N SER A 155 7.77 -13.63 -6.37
CA SER A 155 8.76 -13.83 -7.46
C SER A 155 9.79 -14.92 -7.19
N ASP A 156 9.92 -15.40 -5.94
CA ASP A 156 10.89 -16.43 -5.52
C ASP A 156 10.35 -17.88 -5.66
N THR A 157 9.18 -18.07 -6.28
CA THR A 157 8.57 -19.39 -6.58
C THR A 157 8.43 -19.56 -8.08
#